data_AF-A0AAD4K5V3-F1
#
_entry.id   AF-A0AAD4K5V3-F1
#
_cell.length_a   1.000
_cell.length_b   1.000
_cell.length_c   1.000
_cell.angle_alpha   90.00
_cell.angle_beta   90.00
_cell.angle_gamma   90.00
#
_symmetry.space_group_name_H-M   'P 1'
#
loop_
_entity.id
_entity.type
_entity.pdbx_description
1 polymer ?
#
loop_
_entity_poly.entity_id
_entity_poly.type
_entity_poly.pdbx_seq_one_letter_code
_entity_poly.pdbx_strand_id
1 'polypeptide(L)'
;MADAYMCLYISVRSFIRHTLSIFLYLLTFAVPQWMLMSIFSSVEHILYTLICFSGAFLLLTLIHFVESVKYDWPWNWLAIGSCYELMTLGVGSFVMNTQLNTVMLAVAVALLIFGLVLVLCFFIISGYDYPNPYKLASLAALGLVLVIVAMLAGTYRDRSWMDVALLLFSLNVLLLMISYVLISFQNLDVLIKPDTLLLGFVLYINYTLVLVASFICIQRCEHSFDVSRVVQKASPYG
;
A
#
# COMPACT_ATOMS: atom_id res chain seq x y z
N MET A 1 -8.12 -27.02 27.90
CA MET A 1 -7.34 -26.70 26.68
C MET A 1 -6.76 -25.30 26.81
N ALA A 2 -6.03 -25.09 27.90
CA ALA A 2 -5.24 -23.90 28.16
C ALA A 2 -3.83 -24.45 28.33
N ASP A 3 -3.02 -24.34 27.28
CA ASP A 3 -1.56 -24.55 27.26
C ASP A 3 -1.12 -24.57 25.79
N ALA A 4 -0.44 -23.51 25.35
CA ALA A 4 0.56 -23.48 24.26
C ALA A 4 0.78 -22.08 23.64
N TYR A 5 0.20 -20.99 24.16
CA TYR A 5 0.68 -19.65 23.82
C TYR A 5 1.91 -19.33 24.69
N MET A 6 2.99 -20.09 24.49
CA MET A 6 4.31 -19.69 24.95
C MET A 6 4.62 -18.37 24.23
N CYS A 7 4.39 -17.25 24.94
CA CYS A 7 4.62 -15.89 24.48
C CYS A 7 6.12 -15.72 24.24
N LEU A 8 6.58 -16.18 23.08
CA LEU A 8 7.98 -16.14 22.67
C LEU A 8 8.30 -14.70 22.33
N TYR A 9 8.84 -13.98 23.30
CA TYR A 9 9.47 -12.69 23.10
C TYR A 9 10.53 -12.82 22.00
N ILE A 10 10.39 -12.05 20.93
CA ILE A 10 11.29 -12.03 19.80
C ILE A 10 12.23 -10.83 19.94
N SER A 11 13.54 -11.03 19.72
CA SER A 11 14.48 -9.91 19.68
C SER A 11 14.16 -8.93 18.56
N VAL A 12 14.36 -7.63 18.77
CA VAL A 12 14.07 -6.56 17.79
C VAL A 12 14.61 -6.86 16.40
N ARG A 13 15.88 -7.32 16.32
CA ARG A 13 16.52 -7.68 15.05
C ARG A 13 15.82 -8.85 14.35
N SER A 14 15.39 -9.84 15.12
CA SER A 14 14.63 -10.98 14.59
C SER A 14 13.24 -10.53 14.15
N PHE A 15 12.56 -9.68 14.93
CA PHE A 15 11.25 -9.13 14.58
C PHE A 15 11.29 -8.41 13.23
N ILE A 16 12.21 -7.43 13.08
CA ILE A 16 12.41 -6.67 11.84
C ILE A 16 12.70 -7.62 10.66
N ARG A 17 13.61 -8.59 10.86
CA ARG A 17 13.97 -9.56 9.82
C ARG A 17 12.76 -10.40 9.38
N HIS A 18 11.96 -10.88 10.31
CA HIS A 18 10.76 -11.69 10.00
C HIS A 18 9.72 -10.85 9.26
N THR A 19 9.40 -9.65 9.75
CA THR A 19 8.46 -8.73 9.10
C THR A 19 8.88 -8.39 7.67
N LEU A 20 10.15 -8.03 7.45
CA LEU A 20 10.67 -7.76 6.12
C LEU A 20 10.67 -9.00 5.22
N SER A 21 10.99 -10.17 5.78
CA SER A 21 10.94 -11.42 5.01
C SER A 21 9.51 -11.73 4.55
N ILE A 22 8.53 -11.60 5.45
CA ILE A 22 7.11 -11.80 5.13
C ILE A 22 6.67 -10.83 4.02
N PHE A 23 6.99 -9.54 4.16
CA PHE A 23 6.71 -8.53 3.13
C PHE A 23 7.31 -8.92 1.77
N LEU A 24 8.59 -9.30 1.74
CA LEU A 24 9.27 -9.72 0.50
C LEU A 24 8.66 -10.99 -0.09
N TYR A 25 8.22 -11.95 0.74
CA TYR A 25 7.51 -13.13 0.27
C TYR A 25 6.21 -12.73 -0.43
N LEU A 26 5.36 -11.91 0.20
CA LEU A 26 4.12 -11.41 -0.40
C LEU A 26 4.40 -10.69 -1.72
N LEU A 27 5.40 -9.82 -1.75
CA LEU A 27 5.78 -9.09 -2.97
C LEU A 27 6.25 -10.03 -4.10
N THR A 28 7.03 -11.06 -3.76
CA THR A 28 7.56 -12.01 -4.75
C THR A 28 6.46 -12.80 -5.44
N PHE A 29 5.33 -13.06 -4.75
CA PHE A 29 4.16 -13.70 -5.34
C PHE A 29 3.27 -12.70 -6.10
N ALA A 30 3.13 -11.48 -5.60
CA ALA A 30 2.28 -10.44 -6.19
C ALA A 30 2.81 -9.92 -7.53
N VAL A 31 4.12 -9.69 -7.66
CA VAL A 31 4.71 -9.09 -8.87
C VAL A 31 4.47 -9.93 -10.13
N PRO A 32 4.71 -11.26 -10.14
CA PRO A 32 4.36 -12.10 -11.27
C PRO A 32 2.87 -12.08 -11.60
N GLN A 33 1.99 -12.05 -10.59
CA GLN A 33 0.54 -11.96 -10.80
C GLN A 33 0.17 -10.65 -11.51
N TRP A 34 0.72 -9.50 -11.10
CA TRP A 34 0.49 -8.21 -11.76
C TRP A 34 1.02 -8.18 -13.19
N MET A 35 2.21 -8.75 -13.44
CA MET A 35 2.76 -8.87 -14.78
C MET A 35 1.88 -9.74 -15.68
N LEU A 36 1.41 -10.90 -15.18
CA LEU A 36 0.50 -11.77 -15.93
C LEU A 36 -0.82 -11.08 -16.23
N MET A 37 -1.45 -10.44 -15.23
CA MET A 37 -2.71 -9.73 -15.43
C MET A 37 -2.56 -8.55 -16.40
N SER A 38 -1.41 -7.85 -16.42
CA SER A 38 -1.18 -6.76 -17.38
C SER A 38 -1.23 -7.21 -18.85
N ILE A 39 -0.93 -8.48 -19.14
CA ILE A 39 -0.96 -9.07 -20.49
C ILE A 39 -2.40 -9.38 -20.92
N PHE A 40 -3.31 -9.66 -19.98
CA PHE A 40 -4.71 -9.94 -20.29
C PHE A 40 -5.50 -8.63 -20.39
N SER A 41 -6.28 -8.47 -21.47
CA SER A 41 -7.13 -7.29 -21.73
C SER A 41 -8.60 -7.68 -21.55
N SER A 42 -9.36 -7.01 -20.68
CA SER A 42 -10.79 -7.28 -20.45
C SER A 42 -11.58 -6.02 -20.09
N VAL A 43 -12.45 -5.56 -20.97
CA VAL A 43 -13.14 -4.26 -20.97
C VAL A 43 -13.69 -3.71 -19.62
N GLU A 44 -14.01 -4.54 -18.63
CA GLU A 44 -14.49 -4.09 -17.31
C GLU A 44 -13.43 -4.30 -16.22
N HIS A 45 -12.56 -3.32 -15.98
CA HIS A 45 -11.47 -3.45 -14.99
C HIS A 45 -11.77 -2.78 -13.63
N ILE A 46 -12.38 -1.60 -13.69
CA ILE A 46 -12.50 -0.70 -12.52
C ILE A 46 -13.48 -1.24 -11.47
N LEU A 47 -14.59 -1.85 -11.90
CA LEU A 47 -15.59 -2.40 -10.98
C LEU A 47 -15.01 -3.56 -10.17
N TYR A 48 -14.23 -4.43 -10.81
CA TYR A 48 -13.55 -5.55 -10.14
C TYR A 48 -12.51 -5.04 -9.13
N THR A 49 -11.70 -4.06 -9.50
CA THR A 49 -10.76 -3.41 -8.57
C THR A 49 -11.46 -2.88 -7.33
N LEU A 50 -12.61 -2.20 -7.51
CA LEU A 50 -13.37 -1.60 -6.41
C LEU A 50 -14.00 -2.66 -5.50
N ILE A 51 -14.54 -3.74 -6.06
CA ILE A 51 -15.07 -4.88 -5.30
C ILE A 51 -13.94 -5.55 -4.50
N CYS A 52 -12.79 -5.78 -5.12
CA CYS A 52 -11.63 -6.38 -4.46
C CYS A 52 -11.12 -5.54 -3.29
N PHE A 53 -10.93 -4.23 -3.47
CA PHE A 53 -10.50 -3.35 -2.38
C PHE A 53 -11.55 -3.18 -1.28
N SER A 54 -12.85 -3.12 -1.63
CA SER A 54 -13.91 -3.09 -0.64
C SER A 54 -13.95 -4.38 0.19
N GLY A 55 -13.81 -5.54 -0.47
CA GLY A 55 -13.74 -6.84 0.20
C GLY A 55 -12.53 -6.95 1.13
N ALA A 56 -11.36 -6.50 0.66
CA ALA A 56 -10.14 -6.46 1.47
C ALA A 56 -10.30 -5.53 2.68
N PHE A 57 -10.90 -4.35 2.52
CA PHE A 57 -11.14 -3.42 3.63
C PHE A 57 -12.08 -3.99 4.69
N LEU A 58 -13.18 -4.63 4.27
CA LEU A 58 -14.10 -5.30 5.20
C LEU A 58 -13.41 -6.44 5.96
N LEU A 59 -12.63 -7.26 5.26
CA LEU A 59 -11.90 -8.36 5.87
C LEU A 59 -10.81 -7.87 6.83
N LEU A 60 -10.07 -6.81 6.47
CA LEU A 60 -9.09 -6.16 7.34
C LEU A 60 -9.76 -5.59 8.60
N THR A 61 -10.94 -4.99 8.46
CA THR A 61 -11.74 -4.51 9.60
C THR A 61 -12.10 -5.68 10.52
N LEU A 62 -12.58 -6.80 9.96
CA LEU A 62 -12.89 -8.01 10.75
C LEU A 62 -11.66 -8.56 11.48
N ILE A 63 -10.49 -8.61 10.83
CA ILE A 63 -9.23 -9.02 11.46
C ILE A 63 -8.89 -8.13 12.66
N HIS A 64 -9.15 -6.82 12.57
CA HIS A 64 -8.87 -5.90 13.67
C HIS A 64 -9.89 -5.96 14.81
N PHE A 65 -11.16 -6.25 14.53
CA PHE A 65 -12.23 -6.29 15.54
C PHE A 65 -12.39 -7.64 16.24
N VAL A 66 -12.01 -8.74 15.60
CA VAL A 66 -12.22 -10.10 16.14
C VAL A 66 -10.88 -10.73 16.53
N GLU A 67 -10.59 -10.78 17.83
CA GLU A 67 -9.33 -11.33 18.35
C GLU A 67 -9.06 -12.76 17.89
N SER A 68 -10.07 -13.62 17.82
CA SER A 68 -9.92 -14.99 17.31
C SER A 68 -9.48 -15.02 15.86
N VAL A 69 -9.96 -14.09 15.03
CA VAL A 69 -9.49 -13.99 13.64
C VAL A 69 -8.07 -13.41 13.59
N LYS A 70 -7.71 -12.53 14.52
CA LYS A 70 -6.38 -11.91 14.58
C LYS A 70 -5.27 -12.84 15.06
N TYR A 71 -5.55 -13.73 16.01
CA TYR A 71 -4.49 -14.48 16.70
C TYR A 71 -4.63 -15.99 16.61
N ASP A 72 -5.84 -16.54 16.43
CA ASP A 72 -6.01 -17.99 16.42
C ASP A 72 -5.63 -18.59 15.07
N TRP A 73 -4.83 -19.66 15.13
CA TRP A 73 -4.58 -20.52 13.97
C TRP A 73 -5.76 -21.48 13.80
N PRO A 74 -6.24 -21.77 12.57
CA PRO A 74 -5.74 -21.30 11.26
C PRO A 74 -6.40 -20.01 10.75
N TRP A 75 -7.35 -19.45 11.49
CA TRP A 75 -8.21 -18.34 11.05
C TRP A 75 -7.42 -17.09 10.65
N ASN A 76 -6.37 -16.74 11.41
CA ASN A 76 -5.50 -15.61 11.10
C ASN A 76 -4.83 -15.73 9.73
N TRP A 77 -4.30 -16.92 9.42
CA TRP A 77 -3.65 -17.17 8.13
C TRP A 77 -4.65 -17.13 6.97
N LEU A 78 -5.85 -17.69 7.14
CA LEU A 78 -6.89 -17.65 6.12
C LEU A 78 -7.39 -16.23 5.88
N ALA A 79 -7.60 -15.44 6.93
CA ALA A 79 -8.09 -14.08 6.82
C ALA A 79 -7.04 -13.16 6.19
N ILE A 80 -5.79 -13.19 6.67
CA ILE A 80 -4.70 -12.40 6.08
C ILE A 80 -4.41 -12.86 4.64
N GLY A 81 -4.38 -14.17 4.38
CA GLY A 81 -4.16 -14.71 3.03
C GLY A 81 -5.25 -14.31 2.05
N SER A 82 -6.53 -14.40 2.44
CA SER A 82 -7.65 -13.96 1.61
C SER A 82 -7.61 -12.44 1.38
N CYS A 83 -7.26 -11.67 2.41
CA CYS A 83 -7.12 -10.22 2.30
C CYS A 83 -5.96 -9.84 1.36
N TYR A 84 -4.85 -10.57 1.42
CA TYR A 84 -3.73 -10.45 0.50
C TYR A 84 -4.17 -10.72 -0.94
N GLU A 85 -4.81 -11.85 -1.22
CA GLU A 85 -5.27 -12.17 -2.58
C GLU A 85 -6.24 -11.11 -3.12
N LEU A 86 -7.20 -10.64 -2.30
CA LEU A 86 -8.10 -9.56 -2.71
C LEU A 86 -7.36 -8.27 -3.04
N MET A 87 -6.39 -7.86 -2.23
CA MET A 87 -5.55 -6.68 -2.51
C MET A 87 -4.74 -6.87 -3.79
N THR A 88 -4.13 -8.04 -3.96
CA THR A 88 -3.26 -8.34 -5.11
C THR A 88 -4.05 -8.40 -6.41
N LEU A 89 -5.24 -9.00 -6.41
CA LEU A 89 -6.17 -9.01 -7.54
C LEU A 89 -6.77 -7.62 -7.81
N GLY A 90 -7.03 -6.83 -6.76
CA GLY A 90 -7.46 -5.44 -6.89
C GLY A 90 -6.43 -4.61 -7.65
N VAL A 91 -5.16 -4.69 -7.26
CA VAL A 91 -4.07 -4.04 -8.01
C VAL A 91 -3.89 -4.64 -9.39
N GLY A 92 -3.95 -5.97 -9.51
CA GLY A 92 -3.78 -6.68 -10.77
C GLY A 92 -4.80 -6.27 -11.82
N SER A 93 -6.07 -6.14 -11.41
CA SER A 93 -7.15 -5.60 -12.25
C SER A 93 -6.95 -4.12 -12.58
N PHE A 94 -6.35 -3.34 -11.68
CA PHE A 94 -6.05 -1.92 -11.92
C PHE A 94 -4.94 -1.70 -12.96
N VAL A 95 -3.91 -2.56 -12.94
CA VAL A 95 -2.81 -2.51 -13.93
C VAL A 95 -3.11 -3.29 -15.21
N MET A 96 -4.29 -3.91 -15.29
CA MET A 96 -4.74 -4.66 -16.45
C MET A 96 -4.89 -3.74 -17.66
N ASN A 97 -4.66 -4.27 -18.87
CA ASN A 97 -4.68 -3.49 -20.12
C ASN A 97 -3.67 -2.34 -20.17
N THR A 98 -2.50 -2.51 -19.53
CA THR A 98 -1.40 -1.54 -19.63
C THR A 98 -0.12 -2.19 -20.11
N GLN A 99 0.77 -1.37 -20.67
CA GLN A 99 2.05 -1.87 -21.17
C GLN A 99 2.88 -2.42 -20.01
N LEU A 100 3.42 -3.63 -20.17
CA LEU A 100 4.27 -4.29 -19.18
C LEU A 100 5.42 -3.38 -18.71
N ASN A 101 5.99 -2.58 -19.60
CA ASN A 101 7.06 -1.62 -19.28
C ASN A 101 6.60 -0.58 -18.25
N THR A 102 5.40 -0.04 -18.40
CA THR A 102 4.81 0.94 -17.48
C THR A 102 4.55 0.30 -16.11
N VAL A 103 4.07 -0.95 -16.07
CA VAL A 103 3.88 -1.70 -14.82
C VAL A 103 5.21 -1.97 -14.11
N MET A 104 6.24 -2.42 -14.84
CA MET A 104 7.57 -2.64 -14.28
C MET A 104 8.19 -1.35 -13.72
N LEU A 105 8.04 -0.23 -14.43
CA LEU A 105 8.49 1.07 -13.97
C LEU A 105 7.76 1.50 -12.68
N ALA A 106 6.44 1.34 -12.63
CA ALA A 106 5.64 1.66 -11.44
C ALA A 106 6.07 0.81 -10.23
N VAL A 107 6.28 -0.50 -10.41
CA VAL A 107 6.79 -1.40 -9.38
C VAL A 107 8.17 -0.96 -8.88
N ALA A 108 9.09 -0.63 -9.80
CA ALA A 108 10.43 -0.17 -9.43
C ALA A 108 10.41 1.16 -8.65
N VAL A 109 9.61 2.13 -9.10
CA VAL A 109 9.46 3.44 -8.43
C VAL A 109 8.83 3.26 -7.05
N ALA A 110 7.78 2.44 -6.93
CA ALA A 110 7.14 2.16 -5.64
C ALA A 110 8.11 1.48 -4.65
N LEU A 111 8.93 0.54 -5.12
CA LEU A 111 9.96 -0.09 -4.28
C LEU A 111 11.03 0.89 -3.82
N LEU A 112 11.45 1.80 -4.70
CA LEU A 112 12.40 2.84 -4.35
C LEU A 112 11.84 3.79 -3.29
N ILE A 113 10.60 4.27 -3.47
CA ILE A 113 9.90 5.12 -2.48
C ILE A 113 9.79 4.38 -1.14
N PHE A 114 9.35 3.13 -1.16
CA PHE A 114 9.23 2.31 0.05
C PHE A 114 10.57 2.14 0.77
N GLY A 115 11.65 1.85 0.03
CA GLY A 115 13.00 1.76 0.57
C GLY A 115 13.49 3.08 1.19
N LEU A 116 13.22 4.21 0.53
CA LEU A 116 13.54 5.54 1.08
C LEU A 116 12.79 5.82 2.37
N VAL A 117 11.49 5.46 2.45
CA VAL A 117 10.70 5.64 3.68
C VAL A 117 11.28 4.81 4.82
N LEU A 118 11.66 3.55 4.58
CA LEU A 118 12.28 2.72 5.62
C LEU A 118 13.60 3.32 6.12
N VAL A 119 14.41 3.88 5.22
CA VAL A 119 15.65 4.59 5.59
C VAL A 119 15.33 5.85 6.41
N LEU A 120 14.30 6.62 6.04
CA LEU A 120 13.83 7.76 6.82
C LEU A 120 13.36 7.34 8.22
N CYS A 121 12.60 6.24 8.33
CA CYS A 121 12.18 5.69 9.61
C CYS A 121 13.40 5.34 10.49
N PHE A 122 14.45 4.76 9.92
CA PHE A 122 15.69 4.47 10.66
C PHE A 122 16.34 5.74 11.23
N PHE A 123 16.40 6.83 10.45
CA PHE A 123 16.90 8.11 10.94
C PHE A 123 16.01 8.73 12.03
N ILE A 124 14.68 8.68 11.86
CA ILE A 124 13.73 9.22 12.83
C ILE A 124 13.85 8.47 14.17
N ILE A 125 13.93 7.13 14.13
CA ILE A 125 14.11 6.31 15.33
C ILE A 125 15.44 6.61 16.02
N SER A 126 16.51 6.81 15.24
CA SER A 126 17.85 7.14 15.77
C SER A 126 17.93 8.53 16.40
N GLY A 127 17.04 9.45 16.02
CA GLY A 127 16.98 10.82 16.52
C GLY A 127 16.34 10.99 17.91
N TYR A 128 15.77 9.93 18.49
CA TYR A 128 15.12 9.84 19.82
C TYR A 128 13.93 10.79 20.12
N ASP A 129 13.73 11.87 19.35
CA ASP A 129 12.58 12.78 19.48
C ASP A 129 11.67 12.66 18.26
N TYR A 130 10.53 11.98 18.42
CA TYR A 130 9.49 11.90 17.38
C TYR A 130 8.11 12.17 17.96
N PRO A 131 7.20 12.79 17.17
CA PRO A 131 5.84 13.07 17.61
C PRO A 131 5.08 11.77 17.91
N ASN A 132 4.07 11.84 18.78
CA ASN A 132 3.27 10.69 19.16
C ASN A 132 2.71 9.98 17.90
N PRO A 133 3.13 8.74 17.62
CA PRO A 133 2.87 8.11 16.32
C PRO A 133 1.41 7.70 16.15
N TYR A 134 0.65 7.52 17.24
CA TYR A 134 -0.80 7.29 17.18
C TYR A 134 -1.55 8.52 16.69
N LYS A 135 -1.14 9.72 17.11
CA LYS A 135 -1.73 10.99 16.64
C LYS A 135 -1.39 11.24 15.18
N LEU A 136 -0.17 10.88 14.77
CA LEU A 136 0.24 11.00 13.38
C LEU A 136 -0.53 10.02 12.47
N ALA A 137 -0.71 8.77 12.92
CA ALA A 137 -1.50 7.76 12.22
C ALA A 137 -2.96 8.18 12.03
N SER A 138 -3.60 8.70 13.09
CA SER A 138 -5.01 9.12 13.01
C SER A 138 -5.19 10.33 12.09
N LEU A 139 -4.26 11.30 12.14
CA LEU A 139 -4.26 12.43 11.22
C LEU A 139 -4.11 11.98 9.76
N ALA A 140 -3.17 11.07 9.50
CA ALA A 140 -2.93 10.57 8.15
C ALA A 140 -4.10 9.73 7.63
N ALA A 141 -4.74 8.93 8.48
CA ALA A 141 -5.95 8.18 8.13
C ALA A 141 -7.13 9.10 7.78
N LEU A 142 -7.37 10.14 8.59
CA LEU A 142 -8.41 11.14 8.30
C LEU A 142 -8.11 11.91 7.01
N GLY A 143 -6.85 12.28 6.79
CA GLY A 143 -6.40 12.91 5.56
C GLY A 143 -6.65 12.03 4.32
N LEU A 144 -6.38 10.73 4.43
CA LEU A 144 -6.60 9.76 3.36
C LEU A 144 -8.09 9.62 3.03
N VAL A 145 -8.96 9.52 4.05
CA VAL A 145 -10.42 9.50 3.86
C VAL A 145 -10.90 10.79 3.18
N LEU A 146 -10.43 11.96 3.63
CA LEU A 146 -10.79 13.24 3.04
C LEU A 146 -10.41 13.31 1.57
N VAL A 147 -9.20 12.86 1.21
CA VAL A 147 -8.69 12.87 -0.16
C VAL A 147 -9.51 11.92 -1.04
N ILE A 148 -9.87 10.73 -0.56
CA ILE A 148 -10.75 9.79 -1.28
C ILE A 148 -12.13 10.41 -1.52
N VAL A 149 -12.76 10.97 -0.48
CA VAL A 149 -14.08 11.61 -0.60
C VAL A 149 -14.04 12.77 -1.59
N ALA A 150 -13.00 13.60 -1.55
CA ALA A 150 -12.84 14.71 -2.48
C ALA A 150 -12.66 14.25 -3.93
N MET A 151 -11.94 13.13 -4.15
CA MET A 151 -11.82 12.49 -5.46
C MET A 151 -13.16 11.93 -5.96
N LEU A 152 -13.92 11.25 -5.09
CA LEU A 152 -15.23 10.67 -5.44
C LEU A 152 -16.30 11.73 -5.69
N ALA A 153 -16.29 12.82 -4.94
CA ALA A 153 -17.26 13.91 -5.07
C ALA A 153 -17.10 14.71 -6.39
N GLY A 154 -16.12 14.37 -7.23
CA GLY A 154 -15.89 15.05 -8.51
C GLY A 154 -15.44 16.50 -8.35
N THR A 155 -14.99 16.88 -7.15
CA THR A 155 -14.59 18.25 -6.80
C THR A 155 -13.41 18.75 -7.65
N TYR A 156 -12.63 17.83 -8.22
CA TYR A 156 -11.44 18.11 -9.01
C TYR A 156 -11.76 18.21 -10.51
N ARG A 157 -12.39 19.32 -10.89
CA ARG A 157 -12.69 19.63 -12.29
C ARG A 157 -11.44 20.07 -13.07
N ASP A 158 -10.48 20.71 -12.41
CA ASP A 158 -9.22 21.12 -13.05
C ASP A 158 -8.08 20.13 -12.80
N ARG A 159 -7.22 20.01 -13.81
CA ARG A 159 -6.09 19.08 -13.85
C ARG A 159 -5.13 19.24 -12.66
N SER A 160 -4.84 20.47 -12.26
CA SER A 160 -3.94 20.82 -11.16
C SER A 160 -4.43 20.32 -9.82
N TRP A 161 -5.73 20.36 -9.56
CA TRP A 161 -6.29 19.88 -8.30
C TRP A 161 -6.19 18.37 -8.15
N MET A 162 -6.28 17.63 -9.25
CA MET A 162 -6.05 16.17 -9.23
C MET A 162 -4.59 15.84 -8.87
N ASP A 163 -3.62 16.62 -9.37
CA ASP A 163 -2.20 16.41 -9.04
C ASP A 163 -1.93 16.73 -7.55
N VAL A 164 -2.56 17.77 -7.01
CA VAL A 164 -2.53 18.08 -5.57
C VAL A 164 -3.18 16.96 -4.76
N ALA A 165 -4.31 16.42 -5.20
CA ALA A 165 -5.00 15.31 -4.54
C ALA A 165 -4.14 14.05 -4.51
N LEU A 166 -3.47 13.70 -5.61
CA LEU A 166 -2.54 12.58 -5.68
C LEU A 166 -1.32 12.80 -4.78
N LEU A 167 -0.76 14.01 -4.73
CA LEU A 167 0.33 14.34 -3.82
C LEU A 167 -0.08 14.19 -2.36
N LEU A 168 -1.25 14.71 -1.99
CA LEU A 168 -1.80 14.56 -0.64
C LEU A 168 -2.11 13.10 -0.32
N PHE A 169 -2.63 12.33 -1.27
CA PHE A 169 -2.85 10.90 -1.13
C PHE A 169 -1.53 10.18 -0.81
N SER A 170 -0.51 10.37 -1.65
CA SER A 170 0.81 9.78 -1.44
C SER A 170 1.41 10.19 -0.10
N LEU A 171 1.37 11.48 0.25
CA LEU A 171 1.89 11.97 1.52
C LEU A 171 1.21 11.33 2.73
N ASN A 172 -0.12 11.17 2.71
CA ASN A 172 -0.85 10.48 3.78
C ASN A 172 -0.47 9.00 3.88
N VAL A 173 -0.29 8.30 2.76
CA VAL A 173 0.17 6.90 2.76
C VAL A 173 1.58 6.78 3.34
N LEU A 174 2.50 7.69 3.00
CA LEU A 174 3.85 7.70 3.56
C LEU A 174 3.83 7.99 5.07
N LEU A 175 3.01 8.95 5.53
CA LEU A 175 2.83 9.24 6.95
C LEU A 175 2.24 8.06 7.71
N LEU A 176 1.27 7.33 7.12
CA LEU A 176 0.74 6.09 7.71
C LEU A 176 1.84 5.04 7.85
N MET A 177 2.62 4.81 6.80
CA MET A 177 3.74 3.86 6.84
C MET A 177 4.75 4.20 7.94
N ILE A 178 5.16 5.47 8.04
CA ILE A 178 6.07 5.95 9.11
C ILE A 178 5.43 5.72 10.48
N SER A 179 4.17 6.11 10.64
CA SER A 179 3.46 5.97 11.92
C SER A 179 3.35 4.52 12.36
N TYR A 180 3.04 3.60 11.46
CA TYR A 180 2.97 2.17 11.77
C TYR A 180 4.32 1.60 12.19
N VAL A 181 5.41 1.95 11.50
CA VAL A 181 6.76 1.54 11.90
C VAL A 181 7.12 2.08 13.29
N LEU A 182 6.78 3.33 13.59
CA LEU A 182 7.02 3.94 14.90
C LEU A 182 6.15 3.34 16.02
N ILE A 183 4.88 3.03 15.75
CA ILE A 183 3.98 2.33 16.70
C ILE A 183 4.56 0.95 17.02
N SER A 184 5.01 0.21 16.02
CA SER A 184 5.64 -1.10 16.23
C SER A 184 6.93 -1.00 17.02
N PHE A 185 7.72 0.06 16.81
CA PHE A 185 8.92 0.33 17.60
C PHE A 185 8.61 0.66 19.08
N GLN A 186 7.60 1.51 19.33
CA GLN A 186 7.19 1.85 20.70
C GLN A 186 6.66 0.65 21.50
N ASN A 187 5.96 -0.26 20.84
CA ASN A 187 5.36 -1.42 21.50
C ASN A 187 6.29 -2.65 21.53
N LEU A 188 7.58 -2.51 21.18
CA LEU A 188 8.52 -3.64 21.04
C LEU A 188 8.54 -4.58 22.26
N ASP A 189 8.31 -4.05 23.46
CA ASP A 189 8.28 -4.80 24.71
C ASP A 189 7.04 -5.70 24.86
N VAL A 190 6.02 -5.55 24.01
CA VAL A 190 4.75 -6.31 24.05
C VAL A 190 4.56 -7.14 22.78
N LEU A 191 5.47 -7.03 21.80
CA LEU A 191 5.28 -7.64 20.49
C LEU A 191 5.42 -9.17 20.50
N ILE A 192 4.40 -9.83 19.97
CA ILE A 192 4.32 -11.29 19.88
C ILE A 192 4.60 -11.71 18.42
N LYS A 193 5.06 -12.96 18.21
CA LYS A 193 5.30 -13.52 16.87
C LYS A 193 4.16 -13.31 15.85
N PRO A 194 2.86 -13.45 16.18
CA PRO A 194 1.76 -13.17 15.26
C PRO A 194 1.72 -11.74 14.73
N ASP A 195 2.24 -10.77 15.49
CA ASP A 195 2.29 -9.37 15.08
C ASP A 195 3.29 -9.15 13.93
N THR A 196 4.28 -10.04 13.75
CA THR A 196 5.19 -9.97 12.58
C THR A 196 4.45 -10.16 11.26
N LEU A 197 3.46 -11.06 11.24
CA LEU A 197 2.65 -11.39 10.07
C LEU A 197 1.72 -10.23 9.74
N LEU A 198 0.99 -9.73 10.74
CA LEU A 198 0.09 -8.59 10.57
C LEU A 198 0.87 -7.34 10.14
N LEU A 199 2.02 -7.06 10.75
CA LEU A 199 2.83 -5.91 10.37
C LEU A 199 3.39 -6.04 8.95
N GLY A 200 3.89 -7.23 8.58
CA GLY A 200 4.36 -7.49 7.22
C GLY A 200 3.24 -7.27 6.18
N PHE A 201 2.02 -7.67 6.53
CA PHE A 201 0.84 -7.44 5.70
C PHE A 201 0.43 -5.97 5.62
N VAL A 202 0.46 -5.22 6.72
CA VAL A 202 0.18 -3.78 6.72
C VAL A 202 1.21 -3.02 5.88
N LEU A 203 2.49 -3.41 5.94
CA LEU A 203 3.52 -2.85 5.05
C LEU A 203 3.23 -3.16 3.58
N TYR A 204 2.73 -4.35 3.27
CA TYR A 204 2.28 -4.72 1.92
C TYR A 204 1.11 -3.87 1.42
N ILE A 205 0.11 -3.58 2.28
CA ILE A 205 -0.99 -2.68 1.94
C ILE A 205 -0.47 -1.27 1.63
N ASN A 206 0.43 -0.73 2.47
CA ASN A 206 1.01 0.60 2.24
C ASN A 206 1.79 0.64 0.93
N TYR A 207 2.62 -0.37 0.67
CA TYR A 207 3.33 -0.51 -0.61
C TYR A 207 2.36 -0.53 -1.81
N THR A 208 1.26 -1.27 -1.69
CA THR A 208 0.21 -1.37 -2.71
C THR A 208 -0.42 -0.01 -3.00
N LEU A 209 -0.73 0.79 -1.97
CA LEU A 209 -1.28 2.14 -2.15
C LEU A 209 -0.27 3.09 -2.81
N VAL A 210 1.03 2.99 -2.46
CA VAL A 210 2.10 3.74 -3.13
C VAL A 210 2.21 3.33 -4.60
N LEU A 211 2.10 2.04 -4.91
CA LEU A 211 2.11 1.52 -6.28
C LEU A 211 0.96 2.09 -7.10
N VAL A 212 -0.27 2.06 -6.57
CA VAL A 212 -1.46 2.62 -7.24
C VAL A 212 -1.25 4.12 -7.51
N ALA A 213 -0.79 4.89 -6.53
CA ALA A 213 -0.51 6.31 -6.71
C ALA A 213 0.56 6.57 -7.79
N SER A 214 1.67 5.82 -7.73
CA SER A 214 2.77 5.92 -8.68
C SER A 214 2.31 5.61 -10.10
N PHE A 215 1.47 4.60 -10.26
CA PHE A 215 0.90 4.20 -11.54
C PHE A 215 -0.01 5.27 -12.14
N ILE A 216 -0.90 5.86 -11.35
CA ILE A 216 -1.75 6.98 -11.80
C ILE A 216 -0.87 8.16 -12.26
N CYS A 217 0.19 8.47 -11.51
CA CYS A 217 1.13 9.53 -11.88
C CYS A 217 1.82 9.24 -13.22
N ILE A 218 2.30 8.00 -13.44
CA ILE A 218 2.98 7.62 -14.68
C ILE A 218 2.01 7.71 -15.88
N GLN A 219 0.79 7.16 -15.77
CA GLN A 219 -0.21 7.25 -16.85
C GLN A 219 -0.55 8.70 -17.22
N ARG A 220 -0.66 9.59 -16.22
CA ARG A 220 -0.93 11.01 -16.46
C ARG A 220 0.25 11.70 -17.16
N CYS A 221 1.48 11.35 -16.80
CA CYS A 221 2.68 11.85 -17.46
C CYS A 221 2.70 11.43 -18.94
N GLU A 222 2.51 10.14 -19.23
CA GLU A 222 2.47 9.61 -20.60
C GLU A 222 1.43 10.33 -21.46
N HIS A 223 0.19 10.48 -20.97
CA HIS A 223 -0.87 11.19 -21.68
C HIS A 223 -0.52 12.67 -21.96
N SER A 224 0.26 13.32 -21.09
CA SER A 224 0.70 14.72 -21.30
C SER A 224 1.70 14.86 -22.44
N PHE A 225 2.63 13.90 -22.53
CA PHE A 225 3.65 13.88 -23.56
C PHE A 225 3.05 13.61 -24.95
N ASP A 226 2.05 12.74 -25.04
CA ASP A 226 1.38 12.45 -26.32
C ASP A 226 0.60 13.64 -26.85
N VAL A 227 -0.17 14.34 -26.00
CA VAL A 227 -0.86 15.57 -26.39
C VAL A 227 0.13 16.63 -26.87
N SER A 228 1.24 16.82 -26.16
CA SER A 228 2.27 17.81 -26.53
C SER A 228 2.92 17.50 -27.89
N ARG A 229 3.16 16.22 -28.19
CA ARG A 229 3.69 15.77 -29.48
C ARG A 229 2.70 15.96 -30.63
N VAL A 230 1.41 15.72 -30.39
CA VAL A 230 0.35 15.98 -31.37
C VAL A 230 0.23 17.47 -31.65
N VAL A 231 0.26 18.32 -30.62
CA VAL A 231 0.21 19.78 -30.75
C VAL A 231 1.44 20.31 -31.51
N GLN A 232 2.65 19.80 -31.22
CA GLN A 232 3.86 20.17 -31.97
C GLN A 232 3.81 19.74 -33.44
N LYS A 233 3.24 18.56 -33.75
CA LYS A 233 3.05 18.13 -35.15
C LYS A 233 1.95 18.91 -35.87
N ALA A 234 0.96 19.43 -35.14
CA ALA A 234 -0.15 20.20 -35.69
C ALA A 234 0.18 21.69 -35.94
N SER A 235 1.33 22.18 -35.45
CA SER A 235 1.82 23.55 -35.70
C SER A 235 3.08 23.56 -36.58
N PRO A 236 3.03 23.12 -37.85
CA PRO A 236 4.17 23.25 -38.76
C PRO A 236 4.33 24.66 -39.36
N TYR A 237 3.49 25.63 -39.00
CA TYR A 237 3.59 27.03 -39.43
C TYR A 237 3.49 27.98 -38.23
N GLY A 238 4.60 28.13 -37.53
CA GLY A 238 4.95 29.34 -36.79
C GLY A 238 6.18 29.95 -37.45
#